data_AF-A0A2E6DTF4-F1
#
_entry.id   AF-A0A2E6DTF4-F1
#
_cell.length_a   1.000
_cell.length_b   1.000
_cell.length_c   1.000
_cell.angle_alpha   90.00
_cell.angle_beta   90.00
_cell.angle_gamma   90.00
#
_symmetry.space_group_name_H-M   'P 1'
#
loop_
_entity.id
_entity.type
_entity.pdbx_description
1 polymer ?
#
loop_
_entity_poly.entity_id
_entity_poly.type
_entity_poly.pdbx_seq_one_letter_code
_entity_poly.pdbx_strand_id
1 'polypeptide(L)'
;MGKSIFGGIGARLSWAIIFIWFGANLLSQALYLGFNGEPYDANQILMSLGAWYWVCIVLELIIWLTFGSLIVQKFRIDVAEKRFVDSA
;
A
#
# COMPACT_ATOMS: atom_id res chain seq x y z
N MET A 1 18.23 24.94 12.67
CA MET A 1 17.66 24.45 11.39
C MET A 1 17.78 22.92 11.36
N GLY A 2 16.95 22.22 12.13
CA GLY A 2 16.98 20.76 12.21
C GLY A 2 16.02 20.18 11.17
N LYS A 3 16.52 19.78 10.00
CA LYS A 3 15.74 18.93 9.09
C LYS A 3 15.45 17.63 9.85
N SER A 4 14.18 17.37 10.17
CA SER A 4 13.79 16.16 10.88
C SER A 4 14.24 14.94 10.08
N ILE A 5 15.35 14.32 10.51
CA ILE A 5 15.94 13.13 9.89
C ILE A 5 14.92 11.97 9.85
N PHE A 6 13.97 11.98 10.78
CA PHE A 6 12.87 11.03 10.90
C PHE A 6 11.85 11.09 9.75
N GLY A 7 11.60 12.25 9.13
CA GLY A 7 10.59 12.37 8.07
C GLY A 7 10.97 11.67 6.76
N GLY A 8 12.26 11.72 6.39
CA GLY A 8 12.74 11.14 5.13
C GLY A 8 12.91 9.62 5.16
N ILE A 9 13.31 9.07 6.30
CA ILE A 9 13.49 7.63 6.49
C ILE A 9 12.14 6.93 6.62
N GLY A 10 11.21 7.51 7.38
CA GLY A 10 9.85 6.97 7.54
C GLY A 10 9.14 6.84 6.20
N ALA A 11 9.16 7.88 5.36
CA ALA A 11 8.55 7.84 4.04
C ALA A 11 9.16 6.75 3.13
N ARG A 12 10.48 6.59 3.12
CA ARG A 12 11.17 5.56 2.33
C ARG A 12 10.80 4.14 2.79
N LEU A 13 10.73 3.91 4.10
CA LEU A 13 10.30 2.65 4.68
C LEU A 13 8.84 2.35 4.36
N SER A 14 7.94 3.33 4.48
CA SER A 14 6.52 3.15 4.13
C SER A 14 6.36 2.76 2.66
N TRP A 15 7.05 3.44 1.74
CA TRP A 15 7.04 3.08 0.33
C TRP A 15 7.60 1.68 0.07
N ALA A 16 8.71 1.30 0.71
CA ALA A 16 9.28 -0.05 0.59
C ALA A 16 8.30 -1.13 1.08
N ILE A 17 7.65 -0.91 2.23
CA ILE A 17 6.64 -1.83 2.78
C ILE A 17 5.48 -2.00 1.81
N ILE A 18 4.97 -0.91 1.23
CA ILE A 18 3.88 -0.95 0.24
C ILE A 18 4.28 -1.76 -0.99
N PHE A 19 5.47 -1.54 -1.55
CA PHE A 19 5.93 -2.27 -2.74
C PHE A 19 6.15 -3.77 -2.46
N ILE A 20 6.73 -4.10 -1.32
CA ILE A 20 6.92 -5.50 -0.90
C ILE A 20 5.56 -6.18 -0.72
N TRP A 21 4.63 -5.53 -0.02
CA TRP A 21 3.28 -6.06 0.21
C TRP A 21 2.52 -6.24 -1.11
N PHE A 22 2.51 -5.23 -1.97
CA PHE A 22 1.84 -5.29 -3.27
C PHE A 22 2.45 -6.37 -4.18
N GLY A 23 3.79 -6.45 -4.24
CA GLY A 23 4.51 -7.46 -5.01
C GLY A 23 4.26 -8.88 -4.49
N ALA A 24 4.21 -9.08 -3.18
CA ALA A 24 3.89 -10.36 -2.57
C ALA A 24 2.46 -10.83 -2.91
N ASN A 25 1.48 -9.93 -2.88
CA ASN A 25 0.09 -10.25 -3.27
C ASN A 25 -0.01 -10.63 -4.76
N LEU A 26 0.63 -9.87 -5.66
CA LEU A 26 0.67 -10.20 -7.09
C LEU A 26 1.37 -11.54 -7.36
N LEU A 27 2.52 -11.79 -6.70
CA LEU A 27 3.27 -13.03 -6.87
C LEU A 27 2.47 -14.23 -6.37
N SER A 28 1.80 -14.10 -5.22
CA SER A 28 0.92 -15.15 -4.69
C SER A 28 -0.21 -15.49 -5.65
N GLN A 29 -0.87 -14.49 -6.23
CA GLN A 29 -1.94 -14.68 -7.21
C GLN A 29 -1.41 -15.32 -8.50
N ALA A 30 -0.25 -14.89 -9.00
CA ALA A 30 0.37 -15.46 -10.20
C ALA A 30 0.78 -16.93 -10.00
N LEU A 31 1.34 -17.28 -8.85
CA LEU A 31 1.68 -18.67 -8.50
C LEU A 31 0.43 -19.54 -8.42
N TYR A 32 -0.63 -19.07 -7.75
CA TYR A 32 -1.89 -19.82 -7.65
C TYR A 32 -2.52 -20.07 -9.02
N LEU A 33 -2.56 -19.04 -9.88
CA LEU A 33 -3.06 -19.15 -11.25
C LEU A 33 -2.22 -20.15 -12.07
N GLY A 34 -0.90 -20.15 -11.89
CA GLY A 34 0.00 -21.10 -12.56
C GLY A 34 -0.25 -22.56 -12.19
N PHE A 35 -0.68 -22.84 -10.95
CA PHE A 35 -0.97 -24.21 -10.49
C PHE A 35 -2.43 -24.65 -10.73
N ASN A 36 -3.40 -23.75 -10.55
CA ASN A 36 -4.82 -24.10 -10.55
C ASN A 36 -5.52 -23.75 -11.87
N GLY A 37 -4.91 -22.94 -12.74
CA GLY A 37 -5.50 -22.50 -14.01
C GLY A 37 -6.63 -21.46 -13.87
N GLU A 38 -7.09 -21.21 -12.65
CA GLU A 38 -8.11 -20.22 -12.33
C GLU A 38 -7.55 -19.12 -11.42
N PRO A 39 -8.06 -17.88 -11.55
CA PRO A 39 -7.64 -16.78 -10.69
C PRO A 39 -7.94 -17.07 -9.22
N TYR A 40 -7.07 -16.54 -8.37
CA TYR A 40 -7.16 -16.67 -6.92
C TYR A 40 -8.51 -16.15 -6.40
N ASP A 41 -9.38 -17.03 -5.91
CA ASP A 41 -10.60 -16.63 -5.22
C ASP A 41 -10.26 -16.22 -3.79
N ALA A 42 -9.98 -14.92 -3.65
CA ALA A 42 -9.61 -14.34 -2.37
C ALA A 42 -10.69 -14.58 -1.31
N ASN A 43 -11.98 -14.53 -1.67
CA ASN A 43 -13.06 -14.70 -0.71
C ASN A 43 -13.10 -16.13 -0.16
N GLN A 44 -12.93 -17.15 -1.00
CA GLN A 44 -12.90 -18.53 -0.54
C GLN A 44 -11.72 -18.80 0.41
N ILE A 45 -10.54 -18.29 0.08
CA ILE A 45 -9.35 -18.52 0.91
C ILE A 45 -9.47 -17.74 2.21
N LEU A 46 -9.94 -16.50 2.16
CA LEU A 46 -10.22 -15.70 3.34
C LEU A 46 -11.28 -16.33 4.25
N MET A 47 -12.37 -16.87 3.69
CA MET A 47 -13.40 -17.60 4.44
C MET A 47 -12.86 -18.90 5.05
N SER A 48 -11.92 -19.57 4.38
CA SER A 48 -11.29 -20.80 4.89
C SER A 48 -10.47 -20.59 6.17
N LEU A 49 -10.03 -19.35 6.46
CA LEU A 49 -9.35 -19.00 7.71
C LEU A 49 -10.29 -18.90 8.92
N GLY A 50 -11.61 -18.97 8.71
CA GLY A 50 -12.59 -18.84 9.78
C GLY A 50 -12.55 -17.46 10.45
N ALA A 51 -12.49 -17.41 11.79
CA ALA A 51 -12.51 -16.15 12.52
C ALA A 51 -11.28 -15.24 12.24
N TRP A 52 -10.15 -15.82 11.82
CA TRP A 52 -8.92 -15.08 11.49
C TRP A 52 -9.07 -14.20 10.23
N TYR A 53 -10.08 -14.47 9.40
CA TYR A 53 -10.46 -13.63 8.27
C TYR A 53 -10.53 -12.13 8.62
N TRP A 54 -11.17 -11.81 9.74
CA TRP A 54 -11.39 -10.43 10.16
C TRP A 54 -10.08 -9.69 10.46
N VAL A 55 -9.06 -10.41 10.93
CA VAL A 55 -7.74 -9.84 11.19
C VAL A 55 -7.07 -9.46 9.86
N CYS A 56 -7.16 -10.31 8.84
CA CYS A 56 -6.64 -10.03 7.51
C CYS A 56 -7.32 -8.79 6.88
N ILE A 57 -8.65 -8.69 6.99
CA ILE A 57 -9.40 -7.53 6.49
C ILE A 57 -9.00 -6.24 7.19
N VAL A 58 -8.83 -6.27 8.52
CA VAL A 58 -8.39 -5.08 9.28
C VAL A 58 -6.98 -4.65 8.85
N LEU A 59 -6.05 -5.58 8.66
CA LEU A 59 -4.70 -5.28 8.17
C LEU A 59 -4.74 -4.68 6.76
N GLU A 60 -5.55 -5.24 5.87
CA GLU A 60 -5.73 -4.73 4.52
C GLU A 60 -6.27 -3.29 4.53
N LEU A 61 -7.28 -3.00 5.34
CA LEU A 61 -7.82 -1.65 5.49
C LEU A 61 -6.75 -0.65 6.01
N ILE A 62 -5.92 -1.05 6.96
CA ILE A 62 -4.83 -0.19 7.47
C ILE A 62 -3.84 0.13 6.35
N ILE A 63 -3.49 -0.86 5.53
CA ILE A 63 -2.57 -0.68 4.40
C ILE A 63 -3.19 0.26 3.36
N TRP A 64 -4.46 0.06 3.00
CA TRP A 64 -5.19 0.93 2.07
C TRP A 64 -5.29 2.38 2.56
N LEU A 65 -5.59 2.59 3.84
CA LEU A 65 -5.62 3.93 4.44
C LEU A 65 -4.24 4.59 4.43
N THR A 66 -3.19 3.82 4.75
CA THR A 66 -1.81 4.32 4.73
C THR A 66 -1.40 4.70 3.31
N PHE A 67 -1.63 3.81 2.34
CA PHE A 67 -1.33 4.05 0.94
C PHE A 67 -2.10 5.25 0.38
N GLY A 68 -3.41 5.32 0.61
CA GLY A 68 -4.25 6.45 0.20
C GLY A 68 -3.79 7.76 0.81
N SER A 69 -3.42 7.77 2.09
CA SER A 69 -2.92 8.97 2.76
C SER A 69 -1.59 9.46 2.17
N LEU A 70 -0.66 8.54 1.83
CA LEU A 70 0.63 8.88 1.22
C LEU A 70 0.45 9.41 -0.20
N ILE A 71 -0.46 8.84 -0.98
CA ILE A 71 -0.81 9.32 -2.31
C ILE A 71 -1.36 10.75 -2.22
N VAL A 72 -2.33 10.99 -1.34
CA VAL A 72 -2.93 12.32 -1.16
C VAL A 72 -1.88 13.34 -0.72
N GLN A 73 -0.98 12.98 0.20
CA GLN A 73 0.12 13.85 0.62
C GLN A 73 1.04 14.21 -0.56
N LYS A 74 1.42 13.24 -1.39
CA LYS A 74 2.28 13.48 -2.55
C LYS A 74 1.62 14.46 -3.54
N PHE A 75 0.37 14.22 -3.91
CA PHE A 75 -0.35 15.13 -4.82
C PHE A 75 -0.59 16.52 -4.24
N ARG A 76 -0.79 16.65 -2.92
CA ARG A 76 -0.92 17.96 -2.27
C ARG A 76 0.38 18.76 -2.29
N ILE A 77 1.53 18.09 -2.15
CA ILE A 77 2.85 18.74 -2.23
C ILE A 77 3.11 19.20 -3.67
N ASP A 78 2.83 18.37 -4.67
CA ASP A 78 3.01 18.71 -6.08
C ASP A 78 2.14 19.91 -6.52
N VAL A 79 0.90 20.00 -6.03
CA VAL A 79 0.00 21.13 -6.29
C VAL A 79 0.51 22.42 -5.63
N ALA A 80 1.04 22.33 -4.41
CA ALA A 80 1.59 23.49 -3.72
C ALA A 80 2.82 24.04 -4.43
N GLU A 81 3.75 23.18 -4.85
CA GLU A 81 4.98 23.57 -5.56
C GLU A 81 4.66 24.26 -6.90
N LYS A 82 3.76 23.70 -7.71
CA LYS A 82 3.34 24.34 -8.97
C LYS A 82 2.76 25.73 -8.76
N ARG A 83 1.91 25.91 -7.74
CA ARG A 83 1.29 27.21 -7.44
C ARG A 83 2.31 28.29 -7.07
N PHE A 84 3.42 27.92 -6.42
CA PHE A 84 4.48 28.87 -6.10
C PHE A 84 5.28 29.29 -7.35
N VAL A 85 5.57 28.37 -8.27
CA VAL A 85 6.28 28.68 -9.52
C VAL A 85 5.46 29.60 -10.43
N ASP A 86 4.15 29.38 -10.54
CA ASP A 86 3.28 30.21 -11.39
C ASP A 86 3.02 31.62 -10.83
N SER A 87 3.39 31.88 -9.57
CA SER A 87 3.17 33.15 -8.88
C SER A 87 4.44 34.00 -8.69
N ALA A 88 5.61 33.51 -9.14
CA ALA A 88 6.92 34.16 -9.01
C ALA A 88 7.41 34.68 -10.38
#